data_AF-A0A7C6IYI0-F1
#
_entry.id   AF-A0A7C6IYI0-F1
#
_cell.length_a   1.000
_cell.length_b   1.000
_cell.length_c   1.000
_cell.angle_alpha   90.00
_cell.angle_beta   90.00
_cell.angle_gamma   90.00
#
_symmetry.space_group_name_H-M   'P 1'
#
loop_
_entity.id
_entity.type
_entity.pdbx_description
1 polymer ?
#
loop_
_entity_poly.entity_id
_entity_poly.type
_entity_poly.pdbx_seq_one_letter_code
_entity_poly.pdbx_strand_id
1 'polypeptide(L)'
;MKKGKISQSSLDKIVKHQKSNPTKLGSIAVAEKLLTKKQADEINDLQKELDQRFGDIAVAKGYLLTEEVNYLLNKQGNHFINFVQAMSDNNVMTIEEIEQELEEYQNDGGYSQDDMEALKSGDIDRIIPLFIDPYVPYTSDCISLTIRNIIRFINNEIILNPYYKTKEYSFGNLAFQHLKGHQNIFVGLGSKGNELLSVAEPFAKEKFNTLDEDSFDAVCEFINCSNGLYASKLSEEDIHIDMLPPLFDRNKKLVSREDIFVLPILINGGIVDLIVALNCPISIE
;
A
#
# COMPACT_ATOMS: atom_id res chain seq x y z
N MET A 1 13.84 11.61 -3.34
CA MET A 1 14.58 11.51 -2.05
C MET A 1 15.95 10.83 -2.19
N LYS A 2 16.06 9.58 -2.68
CA LYS A 2 17.36 8.86 -2.79
C LYS A 2 18.44 9.64 -3.58
N LYS A 3 18.06 10.33 -4.66
CA LYS A 3 18.93 11.20 -5.47
C LYS A 3 19.12 12.63 -4.91
N GLY A 4 18.62 12.95 -3.71
CA GLY A 4 18.71 14.29 -3.11
C GLY A 4 17.85 15.39 -3.76
N LYS A 5 17.13 15.09 -4.86
CA LYS A 5 16.28 16.03 -5.62
C LYS A 5 15.06 16.57 -4.87
N ILE A 6 14.61 15.86 -3.82
CA ILE A 6 13.45 16.23 -3.00
C ILE A 6 13.82 16.03 -1.54
N SER A 7 13.63 17.06 -0.72
CA SER A 7 13.77 17.00 0.74
C SER A 7 12.52 16.45 1.41
N GLN A 8 12.65 15.86 2.61
CA GLN A 8 11.50 15.40 3.40
C GLN A 8 10.50 16.54 3.65
N SER A 9 10.99 17.74 3.98
CA SER A 9 10.14 18.89 4.26
C SER A 9 9.35 19.39 3.04
N SER A 10 9.90 19.27 1.83
CA SER A 10 9.17 19.56 0.60
C SER A 10 8.13 18.48 0.31
N LEU A 11 8.48 17.20 0.47
CA LEU A 11 7.56 16.08 0.31
C LEU A 11 6.36 16.21 1.27
N ASP A 12 6.60 16.49 2.56
CA ASP A 12 5.55 16.66 3.56
C ASP A 12 4.59 17.80 3.20
N LYS A 13 5.09 18.90 2.62
CA LYS A 13 4.27 20.02 2.15
C LYS A 13 3.38 19.62 0.98
N ILE A 14 3.94 18.90 0.00
CA ILE A 14 3.21 18.44 -1.18
C ILE A 14 2.13 17.44 -0.79
N VAL A 15 2.46 16.48 0.07
CA VAL A 15 1.50 15.49 0.60
C VAL A 15 0.39 16.17 1.40
N LYS A 16 0.71 17.15 2.24
CA LYS A 16 -0.31 17.96 2.93
C LYS A 16 -1.19 18.75 1.96
N HIS A 17 -0.60 19.32 0.91
CA HIS A 17 -1.34 20.06 -0.11
C HIS A 17 -2.33 19.15 -0.85
N GLN A 18 -1.91 17.93 -1.21
CA GLN A 18 -2.80 16.90 -1.78
C GLN A 18 -3.96 16.54 -0.84
N LYS A 19 -3.70 16.34 0.46
CA LYS A 19 -4.74 16.05 1.45
C LYS A 19 -5.73 17.19 1.66
N SER A 20 -5.30 18.44 1.51
CA SER A 20 -6.15 19.62 1.72
C SER A 20 -7.05 19.99 0.53
N ASN A 21 -6.77 19.48 -0.67
CA ASN A 21 -7.44 19.90 -1.90
C ASN A 21 -7.80 18.71 -2.81
N PRO A 22 -8.57 17.71 -2.35
CA PRO A 22 -9.07 16.67 -3.24
C PRO A 22 -9.98 17.33 -4.29
N THR A 23 -9.55 17.26 -5.56
CA THR A 23 -10.34 17.74 -6.70
C THR A 23 -11.72 17.09 -6.63
N LYS A 24 -12.80 17.86 -6.58
CA LYS A 24 -14.16 17.30 -6.45
C LYS A 24 -14.60 16.66 -7.76
N LEU A 25 -15.17 15.46 -7.67
CA LEU A 25 -15.64 14.67 -8.83
C LEU A 25 -16.58 15.49 -9.74
N GLY A 26 -17.45 16.31 -9.15
CA GLY A 26 -18.33 17.21 -9.89
C GLY A 26 -17.62 18.28 -10.72
N SER A 27 -16.48 18.80 -10.27
CA SER A 27 -15.68 19.77 -11.03
C SER A 27 -15.05 19.14 -12.27
N ILE A 28 -14.62 17.89 -12.15
CA ILE A 28 -14.03 17.11 -13.25
C ILE A 28 -15.11 16.73 -14.24
N ALA A 29 -16.28 16.28 -13.77
CA ALA A 29 -17.42 15.96 -14.62
C ALA A 29 -17.86 17.14 -15.51
N VAL A 30 -17.78 18.37 -14.99
CA VAL A 30 -18.05 19.59 -15.77
C VAL A 30 -16.95 19.90 -16.77
N ALA A 31 -15.68 19.73 -16.39
CA ALA A 31 -14.54 19.93 -17.28
C ALA A 31 -14.55 18.94 -18.46
N GLU A 32 -14.95 17.68 -18.20
CA GLU A 32 -15.10 16.62 -19.21
C GLU A 32 -16.38 16.76 -20.05
N LYS A 33 -17.22 17.76 -19.77
CA LYS A 33 -18.53 17.97 -20.41
C LYS A 33 -19.51 16.80 -20.24
N LEU A 34 -19.26 15.92 -19.27
CA LEU A 34 -20.18 14.84 -18.87
C LEU A 34 -21.33 15.37 -18.03
N LEU A 35 -21.11 16.44 -17.27
CA LEU A 35 -22.15 17.18 -16.55
C LEU A 35 -22.14 18.65 -16.93
N THR A 36 -23.32 19.27 -16.88
CA THR A 36 -23.41 20.73 -16.80
C THR A 36 -23.13 21.20 -15.38
N LYS A 37 -22.68 22.45 -15.23
CA LYS A 37 -22.47 23.07 -13.90
C LYS A 37 -23.72 22.94 -13.01
N LYS A 38 -24.91 23.13 -13.60
CA LYS A 38 -26.19 23.02 -12.89
C LYS A 38 -26.45 21.60 -12.36
N GLN A 39 -26.14 20.56 -13.13
CA GLN A 39 -26.29 19.16 -12.69
C GLN A 39 -25.28 18.81 -11.59
N ALA A 40 -24.04 19.28 -11.71
CA ALA A 40 -23.02 19.07 -10.69
C ALA A 40 -23.38 19.76 -9.35
N ASP A 41 -23.92 20.98 -9.40
CA ASP A 41 -24.39 21.71 -8.22
C ASP A 41 -25.60 20.99 -7.57
N GLU A 42 -26.56 20.49 -8.37
CA GLU A 42 -27.69 19.71 -7.86
C GLU A 42 -27.24 18.44 -7.12
N ILE A 43 -26.30 17.68 -7.71
CA ILE A 43 -25.76 16.47 -7.05
C ILE A 43 -25.03 16.84 -5.75
N ASN A 44 -24.27 17.94 -5.73
CA ASN A 44 -23.56 18.41 -4.54
C ASN A 44 -24.51 18.78 -3.39
N ASP A 45 -25.67 19.36 -3.71
CA ASP A 45 -26.66 19.71 -2.69
C ASP A 45 -27.39 18.46 -2.16
N LEU A 46 -27.74 17.53 -3.05
CA LEU A 46 -28.31 16.23 -2.67
C LEU A 46 -27.34 15.39 -1.83
N GLN A 47 -26.04 15.45 -2.12
CA GLN A 47 -25.01 14.78 -1.33
C GLN A 47 -24.99 15.26 0.12
N LYS A 48 -25.25 16.56 0.38
CA LYS A 48 -25.31 17.12 1.74
C LYS A 48 -26.58 16.72 2.48
N GLU A 49 -27.68 16.51 1.76
CA GLU A 49 -28.98 16.14 2.34
C GLU A 49 -29.10 14.63 2.62
N LEU A 50 -28.51 13.80 1.76
CA LEU A 50 -28.70 12.35 1.75
C LEU A 50 -27.54 11.54 2.35
N ASP A 51 -26.38 12.17 2.60
CA ASP A 51 -25.14 11.51 3.05
C ASP A 51 -24.70 10.33 2.16
N GLN A 52 -24.89 10.48 0.84
CA GLN A 52 -24.54 9.49 -0.18
C GLN A 52 -23.34 9.94 -1.05
N ARG A 53 -22.67 8.98 -1.72
CA ARG A 53 -21.53 9.28 -2.59
C ARG A 53 -21.98 9.98 -3.87
N PHE A 54 -21.20 10.95 -4.34
CA PHE A 54 -21.51 11.75 -5.53
C PHE A 54 -21.81 10.89 -6.77
N GLY A 55 -21.00 9.85 -7.02
CA GLY A 55 -21.19 8.93 -8.14
C GLY A 55 -22.51 8.17 -8.08
N ASP A 56 -22.89 7.68 -6.88
CA ASP A 56 -24.13 6.92 -6.69
C ASP A 56 -25.37 7.79 -6.96
N ILE A 57 -25.33 9.06 -6.51
CA ILE A 57 -26.41 10.03 -6.77
C ILE A 57 -26.50 10.38 -8.26
N ALA A 58 -25.36 10.55 -8.93
CA ALA A 58 -25.31 10.88 -10.36
C ALA A 58 -25.88 9.74 -11.23
N VAL A 59 -25.61 8.48 -10.88
CA VAL A 59 -26.18 7.30 -11.54
C VAL A 59 -27.68 7.19 -11.25
N ALA A 60 -28.09 7.35 -9.99
CA ALA A 60 -29.49 7.29 -9.60
C ALA A 60 -30.36 8.37 -10.28
N LYS A 61 -29.78 9.54 -10.56
CA LYS A 61 -30.42 10.64 -11.31
C LYS A 61 -30.40 10.44 -12.83
N GLY A 62 -29.69 9.43 -13.34
CA GLY A 62 -29.48 9.21 -14.77
C GLY A 62 -28.61 10.28 -15.42
N TYR A 63 -27.80 11.00 -14.65
CA TYR A 63 -26.91 12.04 -15.16
C TYR A 63 -25.56 11.48 -15.63
N LEU A 64 -25.15 10.33 -15.08
CA LEU A 64 -23.95 9.60 -15.50
C LEU A 64 -24.25 8.10 -15.54
N LEU A 65 -23.57 7.39 -16.43
CA LEU A 65 -23.46 5.94 -16.38
C LEU A 65 -22.42 5.50 -15.35
N THR A 66 -22.51 4.25 -14.89
CA THR A 66 -21.53 3.68 -13.94
C THR A 66 -20.11 3.71 -14.51
N GLU A 67 -19.95 3.48 -15.81
CA GLU A 67 -18.67 3.52 -16.51
C GLU A 67 -18.08 4.94 -16.57
N GLU A 68 -18.92 5.96 -16.71
CA GLU A 68 -18.51 7.38 -16.71
C GLU A 68 -18.11 7.84 -15.31
N VAL A 69 -18.78 7.34 -14.27
CA VAL A 69 -18.36 7.54 -12.87
C VAL A 69 -16.99 6.91 -12.64
N ASN A 70 -16.75 5.69 -13.12
CA ASN A 70 -15.43 5.04 -13.01
C ASN A 70 -14.35 5.82 -13.78
N TYR A 71 -14.66 6.30 -14.99
CA TYR A 71 -13.76 7.19 -15.76
C TYR A 71 -13.42 8.47 -14.99
N LEU A 72 -14.43 9.12 -14.40
CA LEU A 72 -14.24 10.34 -13.61
C LEU A 72 -13.49 10.08 -12.31
N LEU A 73 -13.71 8.95 -11.65
CA LEU A 73 -12.95 8.53 -10.46
C LEU A 73 -11.48 8.27 -10.80
N ASN A 74 -11.19 7.63 -11.93
CA ASN A 74 -9.83 7.46 -12.44
C ASN A 74 -9.16 8.81 -12.73
N LYS A 75 -9.93 9.80 -13.20
CA LYS A 75 -9.44 11.15 -13.48
C LYS A 75 -9.29 12.02 -12.24
N GLN A 76 -10.21 11.89 -11.28
CA GLN A 76 -10.16 12.53 -9.95
C GLN A 76 -9.00 12.03 -9.11
N GLY A 77 -8.72 10.74 -9.23
CA GLY A 77 -7.80 9.99 -8.40
C GLY A 77 -6.44 9.73 -9.04
N ASN A 78 -6.05 10.39 -10.13
CA ASN A 78 -4.66 10.28 -10.59
C ASN A 78 -3.74 11.07 -9.63
N HIS A 79 -3.45 10.44 -8.50
CA HIS A 79 -2.60 10.93 -7.41
C HIS A 79 -1.24 11.34 -7.96
N PHE A 80 -0.76 10.66 -8.99
CA PHE A 80 0.48 10.99 -9.68
C PHE A 80 0.39 12.35 -10.40
N ILE A 81 -0.65 12.64 -11.18
CA ILE A 81 -0.81 13.96 -11.82
C ILE A 81 -0.96 15.08 -10.79
N ASN A 82 -1.74 14.85 -9.74
CA ASN A 82 -1.86 15.81 -8.64
C ASN A 82 -0.51 16.03 -7.94
N PHE A 83 0.32 15.00 -7.84
CA PHE A 83 1.67 15.07 -7.28
C PHE A 83 2.60 15.89 -8.17
N VAL A 84 2.61 15.63 -9.47
CA VAL A 84 3.40 16.38 -10.46
C VAL A 84 3.00 17.85 -10.46
N GLN A 85 1.70 18.16 -10.43
CA GLN A 85 1.21 19.54 -10.37
C GLN A 85 1.65 20.22 -9.07
N ALA A 86 1.46 19.57 -7.92
CA ALA A 86 1.87 20.13 -6.64
C ALA A 86 3.39 20.33 -6.54
N MET A 87 4.19 19.44 -7.11
CA MET A 87 5.65 19.58 -7.22
C MET A 87 6.04 20.81 -8.02
N SER A 88 5.37 21.04 -9.15
CA SER A 88 5.59 22.19 -10.03
C SER A 88 5.13 23.50 -9.36
N ASP A 89 3.92 23.54 -8.81
CA ASP A 89 3.33 24.72 -8.16
C ASP A 89 4.16 25.19 -6.94
N ASN A 90 4.82 24.25 -6.25
CA ASN A 90 5.68 24.55 -5.11
C ASN A 90 7.15 24.80 -5.50
N ASN A 91 7.45 24.94 -6.81
CA ASN A 91 8.80 25.15 -7.36
C ASN A 91 9.81 24.11 -6.85
N VAL A 92 9.39 22.85 -6.67
CA VAL A 92 10.28 21.78 -6.25
C VAL A 92 11.05 21.21 -7.44
N MET A 93 10.35 20.96 -8.55
CA MET A 93 10.92 20.60 -9.85
C MET A 93 10.00 21.11 -10.96
N THR A 94 10.55 21.42 -12.13
CA THR A 94 9.74 21.72 -13.32
C THR A 94 9.14 20.43 -13.92
N ILE A 95 8.18 20.57 -14.83
CA ILE A 95 7.58 19.42 -15.52
C ILE A 95 8.66 18.69 -16.33
N GLU A 96 9.54 19.42 -17.02
CA GLU A 96 10.63 18.84 -17.81
C GLU A 96 11.63 18.07 -16.94
N GLU A 97 11.96 18.59 -15.76
CA GLU A 97 12.82 17.88 -14.79
C GLU A 97 12.16 16.60 -14.27
N ILE A 98 10.84 16.64 -14.01
CA ILE A 98 10.09 15.46 -13.60
C ILE A 98 10.06 14.40 -14.71
N GLU A 99 9.85 14.80 -15.96
CA GLU A 99 9.85 13.89 -17.11
C GLU A 99 11.21 13.19 -17.27
N GLN A 100 12.32 13.94 -17.17
CA GLN A 100 13.67 13.39 -17.20
C GLN A 100 13.92 12.38 -16.07
N GLU A 101 13.52 12.70 -14.84
CA GLU A 101 13.69 11.79 -13.70
C GLU A 101 12.83 10.52 -13.85
N LEU A 102 11.66 10.60 -14.51
CA LEU A 102 10.82 9.44 -14.81
C LEU A 102 11.42 8.55 -15.89
N GLU A 103 12.01 9.14 -16.93
CA GLU A 103 12.74 8.39 -17.97
C GLU A 103 13.96 7.68 -17.37
N GLU A 104 14.72 8.36 -16.50
CA GLU A 104 15.81 7.73 -15.77
C GLU A 104 15.31 6.59 -14.89
N TYR A 105 14.23 6.80 -14.13
CA TYR A 105 13.64 5.76 -13.28
C TYR A 105 13.17 4.54 -14.08
N GLN A 106 12.55 4.78 -15.23
CA GLN A 106 12.12 3.73 -16.16
C GLN A 106 13.32 2.90 -16.64
N ASN A 107 14.39 3.57 -17.07
CA ASN A 107 15.60 2.93 -17.58
C ASN A 107 16.37 2.18 -16.48
N ASP A 108 16.56 2.80 -15.31
CA ASP A 108 17.27 2.22 -14.17
C ASP A 108 16.56 0.96 -13.63
N GLY A 109 15.22 0.97 -13.64
CA GLY A 109 14.39 -0.15 -13.19
C GLY A 109 14.12 -1.21 -14.25
N GLY A 110 14.45 -0.96 -15.51
CA GLY A 110 14.10 -1.84 -16.63
C GLY A 110 12.59 -1.96 -16.88
N TYR A 111 11.82 -0.90 -16.54
CA TYR A 111 10.37 -0.89 -16.66
C TYR A 111 9.93 -0.64 -18.11
N SER A 112 8.92 -1.40 -18.54
CA SER A 112 8.21 -1.14 -19.79
C SER A 112 7.32 0.10 -19.68
N GLN A 113 6.77 0.55 -20.81
CA GLN A 113 5.80 1.65 -20.80
C GLN A 113 4.54 1.28 -19.99
N ASP A 114 4.07 0.04 -20.12
CA ASP A 114 2.89 -0.47 -19.41
C ASP A 114 3.12 -0.51 -17.89
N ASP A 115 4.34 -0.84 -17.46
CA ASP A 115 4.73 -0.80 -16.03
C ASP A 115 4.69 0.63 -15.50
N MET A 116 5.21 1.59 -16.28
CA MET A 116 5.17 3.01 -15.90
C MET A 116 3.72 3.53 -15.84
N GLU A 117 2.84 3.08 -16.73
CA GLU A 117 1.41 3.40 -16.66
C GLU A 117 0.73 2.80 -15.43
N ALA A 118 1.07 1.55 -15.07
CA ALA A 118 0.59 0.93 -13.85
C ALA A 118 1.02 1.72 -12.60
N LEU A 119 2.30 2.10 -12.50
CA LEU A 119 2.81 2.93 -11.39
C LEU A 119 2.10 4.29 -11.29
N LYS A 120 1.83 4.94 -12.43
CA LYS A 120 1.13 6.25 -12.48
C LYS A 120 -0.36 6.14 -12.19
N SER A 121 -0.97 4.97 -12.35
CA SER A 121 -2.42 4.79 -12.20
C SER A 121 -2.89 4.84 -10.74
N GLY A 122 -2.02 4.48 -9.79
CA GLY A 122 -2.42 4.27 -8.39
C GLY A 122 -3.23 2.98 -8.17
N ASP A 123 -3.41 2.16 -9.20
CA ASP A 123 -4.07 0.87 -9.11
C ASP A 123 -3.13 -0.14 -8.44
N ILE A 124 -3.41 -0.44 -7.17
CA ILE A 124 -2.61 -1.33 -6.33
C ILE A 124 -2.52 -2.74 -6.92
N ASP A 125 -3.57 -3.23 -7.58
CA ASP A 125 -3.56 -4.58 -8.16
C ASP A 125 -2.70 -4.64 -9.43
N ARG A 126 -2.47 -3.50 -10.10
CA ARG A 126 -1.48 -3.38 -11.18
C ARG A 126 -0.07 -3.09 -10.68
N ILE A 127 0.07 -2.41 -9.54
CA ILE A 127 1.37 -1.99 -8.98
C ILE A 127 2.07 -3.15 -8.28
N ILE A 128 1.36 -3.90 -7.43
CA ILE A 128 1.96 -4.97 -6.61
C ILE A 128 2.73 -6.00 -7.45
N PRO A 129 2.21 -6.50 -8.60
CA PRO A 129 2.92 -7.46 -9.44
C PRO A 129 4.26 -6.96 -10.00
N LEU A 130 4.50 -5.64 -10.03
CA LEU A 130 5.79 -5.08 -10.46
C LEU A 130 6.90 -5.30 -9.41
N PHE A 131 6.51 -5.51 -8.15
CA PHE A 131 7.43 -5.67 -7.01
C PHE A 131 7.48 -7.09 -6.47
N ILE A 132 6.70 -8.03 -7.02
CA ILE A 132 6.61 -9.41 -6.56
C ILE A 132 6.63 -10.34 -7.77
N ASP A 133 7.48 -11.37 -7.71
CA ASP A 133 7.53 -12.39 -8.75
C ASP A 133 6.23 -13.23 -8.77
N PRO A 134 5.45 -13.19 -9.86
CA PRO A 134 4.20 -13.93 -9.97
C PRO A 134 4.41 -15.45 -10.01
N TYR A 135 5.63 -15.93 -10.26
CA TYR A 135 5.95 -17.35 -10.37
C TYR A 135 6.26 -18.02 -9.03
N VAL A 136 5.98 -17.37 -7.90
CA VAL A 136 6.03 -17.99 -6.57
C VAL A 136 4.60 -18.19 -6.06
N PRO A 137 4.00 -19.37 -6.33
CA PRO A 137 2.63 -19.67 -5.94
C PRO A 137 2.42 -19.44 -4.45
N TYR A 138 1.23 -18.95 -4.07
CA TYR A 138 0.79 -18.69 -2.69
C TYR A 138 1.52 -17.54 -1.97
N THR A 139 2.85 -17.43 -2.12
CA THR A 139 3.65 -16.32 -1.59
C THR A 139 3.20 -14.99 -2.18
N SER A 140 3.00 -14.91 -3.50
CA SER A 140 2.58 -13.65 -4.15
C SER A 140 1.21 -13.17 -3.66
N ASP A 141 0.25 -14.09 -3.52
CA ASP A 141 -1.09 -13.78 -3.00
C ASP A 141 -1.06 -13.34 -1.54
N CYS A 142 -0.29 -14.04 -0.71
CA CYS A 142 -0.12 -13.71 0.70
C CYS A 142 0.50 -12.32 0.87
N ILE A 143 1.58 -12.03 0.14
CA ILE A 143 2.24 -10.72 0.18
C ILE A 143 1.27 -9.64 -0.33
N SER A 144 0.59 -9.88 -1.45
CA SER A 144 -0.37 -8.91 -2.04
C SER A 144 -1.51 -8.57 -1.09
N LEU A 145 -2.06 -9.57 -0.39
CA LEU A 145 -3.11 -9.36 0.60
C LEU A 145 -2.61 -8.55 1.79
N THR A 146 -1.42 -8.85 2.31
CA THR A 146 -0.81 -8.08 3.40
C THR A 146 -0.57 -6.63 2.99
N ILE A 147 -0.06 -6.37 1.77
CA ILE A 147 0.12 -5.00 1.26
C ILE A 147 -1.23 -4.27 1.19
N ARG A 148 -2.28 -4.91 0.68
CA ARG A 148 -3.64 -4.32 0.66
C ARG A 148 -4.13 -3.96 2.06
N ASN A 149 -3.84 -4.80 3.06
CA ASN A 149 -4.20 -4.51 4.45
C ASN A 149 -3.35 -3.41 5.07
N ILE A 150 -2.06 -3.30 4.73
CA ILE A 150 -1.24 -2.14 5.10
C ILE A 150 -1.87 -0.86 4.53
N ILE A 151 -2.22 -0.85 3.25
CA ILE A 151 -2.84 0.32 2.61
C ILE A 151 -4.19 0.67 3.25
N ARG A 152 -4.98 -0.33 3.61
CA ARG A 152 -6.34 -0.16 4.15
C ARG A 152 -6.36 0.27 5.61
N PHE A 153 -5.49 -0.28 6.44
CA PHE A 153 -5.56 -0.12 7.90
C PHE A 153 -4.43 0.71 8.49
N ILE A 154 -3.31 0.83 7.78
CA ILE A 154 -2.07 1.40 8.30
C ILE A 154 -1.77 2.74 7.63
N ASN A 155 -1.47 2.71 6.34
CA ASN A 155 -1.09 3.90 5.58
C ASN A 155 -1.25 3.66 4.08
N ASN A 156 -1.91 4.57 3.37
CA ASN A 156 -2.07 4.54 1.91
C ASN A 156 -0.94 5.22 1.13
N GLU A 157 0.04 5.81 1.81
CA GLU A 157 1.22 6.50 1.25
C GLU A 157 2.50 5.70 1.53
N ILE A 158 2.50 4.42 1.17
CA ILE A 158 3.67 3.53 1.32
C ILE A 158 4.54 3.52 0.06
N ILE A 159 5.82 3.19 0.22
CA ILE A 159 6.72 2.91 -0.91
C ILE A 159 7.20 1.47 -0.82
N LEU A 160 6.91 0.68 -1.85
CA LEU A 160 7.45 -0.66 -2.02
C LEU A 160 8.87 -0.55 -2.60
N ASN A 161 9.84 -1.23 -1.99
CA ASN A 161 11.15 -1.45 -2.61
C ASN A 161 11.20 -2.85 -3.25
N PRO A 162 12.12 -3.10 -4.20
CA PRO A 162 12.30 -4.44 -4.76
C PRO A 162 12.50 -5.48 -3.67
N TYR A 163 11.76 -6.59 -3.77
CA TYR A 163 11.95 -7.72 -2.88
C TYR A 163 13.30 -8.41 -3.15
N TYR A 164 13.81 -9.12 -2.15
CA TYR A 164 14.96 -9.99 -2.31
C TYR A 164 14.75 -11.33 -1.61
N LYS A 165 15.53 -12.33 -2.02
CA LYS A 165 15.54 -13.66 -1.41
C LYS A 165 16.80 -13.81 -0.55
N THR A 166 16.66 -14.40 0.63
CA THR A 166 17.79 -14.72 1.51
C THR A 166 17.55 -16.01 2.26
N LYS A 167 18.61 -16.64 2.76
CA LYS A 167 18.53 -17.78 3.68
C LYS A 167 18.70 -17.37 5.15
N GLU A 168 19.21 -16.16 5.37
CA GLU A 168 19.41 -15.59 6.70
C GLU A 168 18.92 -14.14 6.72
N TYR A 169 18.17 -13.78 7.77
CA TYR A 169 17.65 -12.42 7.95
C TYR A 169 17.77 -11.99 9.41
N SER A 170 18.65 -11.03 9.69
CA SER A 170 18.83 -10.46 11.04
C SER A 170 17.86 -9.30 11.27
N PHE A 171 17.25 -9.24 12.45
CA PHE A 171 16.28 -8.21 12.82
C PHE A 171 16.57 -7.65 14.22
N GLY A 172 16.19 -6.39 14.43
CA GLY A 172 16.14 -5.80 15.78
C GLY A 172 14.84 -6.19 16.48
N ASN A 173 13.74 -6.16 15.74
CA ASN A 173 12.39 -6.49 16.20
C ASN A 173 11.65 -7.28 15.11
N LEU A 174 10.86 -8.27 15.51
CA LEU A 174 10.07 -9.10 14.59
C LEU A 174 8.77 -9.52 15.27
N ALA A 175 7.64 -9.24 14.62
CA ALA A 175 6.36 -9.88 14.90
C ALA A 175 6.04 -10.87 13.77
N PHE A 176 5.53 -12.05 14.08
CA PHE A 176 5.32 -13.09 13.09
C PHE A 176 4.22 -14.08 13.48
N GLN A 177 3.76 -14.84 12.50
CA GLN A 177 2.80 -15.92 12.68
C GLN A 177 3.08 -17.05 11.69
N HIS A 178 2.82 -18.27 12.14
CA HIS A 178 2.85 -19.46 11.29
C HIS A 178 1.44 -19.88 10.90
N LEU A 179 1.25 -20.17 9.62
CA LEU A 179 0.09 -20.88 9.09
C LEU A 179 0.53 -22.31 8.76
N LYS A 180 -0.24 -23.33 9.15
CA LYS A 180 0.10 -24.76 8.96
C LYS A 180 -1.07 -25.52 8.35
N GLY A 181 -0.79 -26.45 7.44
CA GLY A 181 -1.83 -27.28 6.83
C GLY A 181 -1.35 -27.85 5.50
N HIS A 182 -2.17 -27.71 4.45
CA HIS A 182 -1.76 -28.04 3.08
C HIS A 182 -0.46 -27.34 2.68
N GLN A 183 -0.23 -26.16 3.24
CA GLN A 183 1.04 -25.44 3.15
C GLN A 183 1.44 -24.89 4.51
N ASN A 184 2.74 -24.78 4.72
CA ASN A 184 3.31 -24.14 5.89
C ASN A 184 3.86 -22.79 5.48
N ILE A 185 3.31 -21.72 6.04
CA ILE A 185 3.68 -20.34 5.68
C ILE A 185 4.14 -19.62 6.94
N PHE A 186 5.26 -18.95 6.84
CA PHE A 186 5.71 -17.96 7.81
C PHE A 186 5.40 -16.58 7.26
N VAL A 187 4.75 -15.73 8.04
CA VAL A 187 4.51 -14.32 7.71
C VAL A 187 4.98 -13.48 8.89
N GLY A 188 5.82 -12.47 8.64
CA GLY A 188 6.29 -11.56 9.67
C GLY A 188 6.54 -10.15 9.18
N LEU A 189 6.57 -9.22 10.14
CA LEU A 189 6.97 -7.83 9.98
C LEU A 189 8.20 -7.56 10.83
N GLY A 190 9.31 -7.21 10.18
CA GLY A 190 10.61 -6.96 10.81
C GLY A 190 11.03 -5.50 10.75
N SER A 191 11.82 -5.07 11.74
CA SER A 191 12.49 -3.77 11.73
C SER A 191 13.82 -3.80 12.49
N LYS A 192 14.61 -2.72 12.39
CA LYS A 192 15.87 -2.56 13.15
C LYS A 192 15.68 -1.81 14.47
N GLY A 193 14.73 -0.88 14.53
CA GLY A 193 14.39 -0.09 15.71
C GLY A 193 12.88 -0.03 15.89
N ASN A 194 12.33 1.17 16.11
CA ASN A 194 10.91 1.37 16.43
C ASN A 194 10.00 1.48 15.20
N GLU A 195 10.45 1.11 14.00
CA GLU A 195 9.68 1.32 12.76
C GLU A 195 8.36 0.53 12.74
N LEU A 196 8.25 -0.59 13.48
CA LEU A 196 6.99 -1.32 13.66
C LEU A 196 5.89 -0.50 14.34
N LEU A 197 6.22 0.60 15.03
CA LEU A 197 5.20 1.55 15.54
C LEU A 197 4.37 2.18 14.43
N SER A 198 4.95 2.30 13.22
CA SER A 198 4.21 2.77 12.04
C SER A 198 3.05 1.84 11.64
N VAL A 199 3.06 0.59 12.12
CA VAL A 199 1.98 -0.40 11.98
C VAL A 199 1.13 -0.46 13.25
N ALA A 200 1.75 -0.51 14.42
CA ALA A 200 1.07 -0.65 15.71
C ALA A 200 0.07 0.49 15.98
N GLU A 201 0.54 1.74 15.86
CA GLU A 201 -0.24 2.93 16.23
C GLU A 201 -1.54 3.09 15.43
N PRO A 202 -1.53 3.05 14.07
CA PRO A 202 -2.77 3.20 13.30
C PRO A 202 -3.71 2.00 13.48
N PHE A 203 -3.20 0.79 13.69
CA PHE A 203 -4.03 -0.39 13.88
C PHE A 203 -4.74 -0.38 15.25
N ALA A 204 -4.00 -0.09 16.33
CA ALA A 204 -4.53 0.05 17.68
C ALA A 204 -5.34 1.34 17.88
N LYS A 205 -5.13 2.34 17.01
CA LYS A 205 -5.65 3.72 17.15
C LYS A 205 -5.18 4.40 18.45
N GLU A 206 -3.98 4.07 18.87
CA GLU A 206 -3.30 4.60 20.05
C GLU A 206 -1.87 4.99 19.71
N LYS A 207 -1.24 5.86 20.52
CA LYS A 207 0.16 6.23 20.36
C LYS A 207 1.03 5.45 21.33
N PHE A 208 2.16 4.98 20.85
CA PHE A 208 3.14 4.25 21.66
C PHE A 208 4.44 5.06 21.74
N ASN A 209 5.03 5.15 22.92
CA ASN A 209 6.30 5.88 23.07
C ASN A 209 7.50 5.06 22.58
N THR A 210 7.40 3.74 22.70
CA THR A 210 8.47 2.77 22.41
C THR A 210 7.87 1.47 21.93
N LEU A 211 8.66 0.65 21.23
CA LEU A 211 8.25 -0.71 20.89
C LEU A 211 8.40 -1.63 22.11
N ASP A 212 7.30 -1.92 22.78
CA ASP A 212 7.07 -2.72 23.99
C ASP A 212 6.03 -3.83 23.74
N GLU A 213 5.62 -4.55 24.78
CA GLU A 213 4.67 -5.68 24.64
C GLU A 213 3.31 -5.22 24.09
N ASP A 214 2.75 -4.12 24.59
CA ASP A 214 1.45 -3.59 24.13
C ASP A 214 1.47 -3.20 22.65
N SER A 215 2.54 -2.54 22.19
CA SER A 215 2.69 -2.23 20.77
C SER A 215 2.98 -3.46 19.91
N PHE A 216 3.67 -4.47 20.45
CA PHE A 216 3.83 -5.76 19.76
C PHE A 216 2.50 -6.51 19.61
N ASP A 217 1.63 -6.46 20.62
CA ASP A 217 0.29 -7.05 20.54
C ASP A 217 -0.50 -6.46 19.38
N ALA A 218 -0.47 -5.13 19.19
CA ALA A 218 -1.11 -4.47 18.05
C ALA A 218 -0.56 -4.94 16.69
N VAL A 219 0.77 -5.12 16.56
CA VAL A 219 1.37 -5.65 15.31
C VAL A 219 1.00 -7.12 15.10
N CYS A 220 1.00 -7.92 16.17
CA CYS A 220 0.58 -9.32 16.15
C CYS A 220 -0.89 -9.47 15.76
N GLU A 221 -1.78 -8.60 16.26
CA GLU A 221 -3.18 -8.55 15.86
C GLU A 221 -3.35 -8.17 14.39
N PHE A 222 -2.56 -7.21 13.88
CA PHE A 222 -2.56 -6.87 12.45
C PHE A 222 -2.16 -8.06 11.57
N ILE A 223 -1.09 -8.77 11.96
CA ILE A 223 -0.63 -9.99 11.27
C ILE A 223 -1.73 -11.06 11.33
N ASN A 224 -2.33 -11.29 12.50
CA ASN A 224 -3.37 -12.29 12.67
C ASN A 224 -4.63 -11.99 11.85
N CYS A 225 -5.07 -10.73 11.82
CA CYS A 225 -6.19 -10.28 10.99
C CYS A 225 -5.89 -10.49 9.49
N SER A 226 -4.69 -10.12 9.06
CA SER A 226 -4.26 -10.28 7.66
C SER A 226 -4.20 -11.75 7.24
N ASN A 227 -3.60 -12.58 8.08
CA ASN A 227 -3.51 -14.01 7.86
C ASN A 227 -4.87 -14.72 7.93
N GLY A 228 -5.81 -14.22 8.74
CA GLY A 228 -7.18 -14.73 8.81
C GLY A 228 -7.95 -14.49 7.51
N LEU A 229 -7.79 -13.32 6.89
CA LEU A 229 -8.35 -13.04 5.58
C LEU A 229 -7.73 -13.93 4.49
N TYR A 230 -6.42 -14.16 4.55
CA TYR A 230 -5.73 -15.05 3.62
C TYR A 230 -6.15 -16.51 3.77
N ALA A 231 -6.24 -17.02 5.00
CA ALA A 231 -6.74 -18.36 5.29
C ALA A 231 -8.19 -18.55 4.84
N SER A 232 -9.03 -17.52 5.00
CA SER A 232 -10.42 -17.52 4.50
C SER A 232 -10.46 -17.63 2.98
N LYS A 233 -9.65 -16.84 2.26
CA LYS A 233 -9.52 -16.92 0.79
C LYS A 233 -9.11 -18.35 0.36
N LEU A 234 -8.08 -18.91 0.98
CA LEU A 234 -7.60 -20.25 0.63
C LEU A 234 -8.64 -21.34 0.90
N SER A 235 -9.46 -21.19 1.94
CA SER A 235 -10.54 -22.13 2.21
C SER A 235 -11.63 -22.12 1.14
N GLU A 236 -11.86 -21.01 0.42
CA GLU A 236 -12.76 -20.96 -0.74
C GLU A 236 -12.21 -21.77 -1.93
N GLU A 237 -10.89 -21.97 -1.97
CA GLU A 237 -10.16 -22.77 -2.96
C GLU A 237 -9.92 -24.23 -2.49
N ASP A 238 -10.61 -24.68 -1.43
CA ASP A 238 -10.46 -26.00 -0.80
C ASP A 238 -9.04 -26.25 -0.22
N ILE A 239 -8.31 -25.17 0.08
CA ILE A 239 -6.98 -25.21 0.71
C ILE A 239 -7.12 -24.85 2.18
N HIS A 240 -7.04 -25.87 3.05
CA HIS A 240 -7.16 -25.68 4.49
C HIS A 240 -5.80 -25.42 5.15
N ILE A 241 -5.72 -24.29 5.87
CA ILE A 241 -4.60 -23.91 6.72
C ILE A 241 -5.11 -23.40 8.07
N ASP A 242 -4.45 -23.83 9.14
CA ASP A 242 -4.67 -23.38 10.50
C ASP A 242 -3.69 -22.26 10.84
N MET A 243 -4.15 -21.26 11.59
CA MET A 243 -3.29 -20.20 12.13
C MET A 243 -2.81 -20.57 13.52
N LEU A 244 -1.49 -20.61 13.73
CA LEU A 244 -0.92 -20.65 15.07
C LEU A 244 -0.98 -19.27 15.72
N PRO A 245 -0.87 -19.15 17.05
CA PRO A 245 -0.81 -17.84 17.71
C PRO A 245 0.32 -16.96 17.12
N PRO A 246 0.10 -15.64 16.94
CA PRO A 246 1.17 -14.73 16.58
C PRO A 246 2.16 -14.60 17.76
N LEU A 247 3.43 -14.36 17.43
CA LEU A 247 4.54 -14.26 18.37
C LEU A 247 5.44 -13.09 17.97
N PHE A 248 6.30 -12.66 18.89
CA PHE A 248 7.34 -11.69 18.58
C PHE A 248 8.69 -12.11 19.16
N ASP A 249 9.77 -11.59 18.56
CA ASP A 249 11.13 -11.79 19.02
C ASP A 249 11.99 -10.54 18.72
N ARG A 250 13.16 -10.45 19.37
CA ARG A 250 14.04 -9.28 19.28
C ARG A 250 15.50 -9.67 19.16
N ASN A 251 16.25 -8.89 18.38
CA ASN A 251 17.72 -8.96 18.26
C ASN A 251 18.25 -10.36 17.91
N LYS A 252 17.57 -11.03 16.99
CA LYS A 252 17.88 -12.40 16.53
C LYS A 252 17.97 -12.46 15.01
N LYS A 253 18.16 -13.66 14.47
CA LYS A 253 18.09 -13.92 13.04
C LYS A 253 17.14 -15.07 12.71
N LEU A 254 16.50 -14.95 11.55
CA LEU A 254 15.83 -16.06 10.89
C LEU A 254 16.86 -16.84 10.09
N VAL A 255 16.81 -18.17 10.17
CA VAL A 255 17.63 -19.08 9.38
C VAL A 255 16.74 -20.11 8.71
N SER A 256 16.94 -20.29 7.41
CA SER A 256 16.13 -21.16 6.55
C SER A 256 17.02 -21.93 5.57
N ARG A 257 16.59 -23.13 5.18
CA ARG A 257 17.26 -23.90 4.10
C ARG A 257 16.84 -23.42 2.71
N GLU A 258 15.61 -22.95 2.60
CA GLU A 258 14.99 -22.39 1.40
C GLU A 258 14.93 -20.85 1.47
N ASP A 259 14.47 -20.24 0.38
CA ASP A 259 14.37 -18.79 0.26
C ASP A 259 13.33 -18.19 1.23
N ILE A 260 13.79 -17.20 1.98
CA ILE A 260 12.98 -16.22 2.70
C ILE A 260 12.80 -15.02 1.75
N PHE A 261 11.55 -14.66 1.49
CA PHE A 261 11.18 -13.50 0.71
C PHE A 261 11.10 -12.29 1.64
N VAL A 262 11.85 -11.24 1.34
CA VAL A 262 11.86 -10.00 2.11
C VAL A 262 11.47 -8.85 1.20
N LEU A 263 10.37 -8.19 1.52
CA LEU A 263 9.87 -7.01 0.83
C LEU A 263 9.98 -5.79 1.76
N PRO A 264 10.94 -4.87 1.51
CA PRO A 264 11.07 -3.66 2.32
C PRO A 264 10.01 -2.63 1.96
N ILE A 265 9.20 -2.23 2.94
CA ILE A 265 8.11 -1.26 2.79
C ILE A 265 8.43 -0.02 3.61
N LEU A 266 8.50 1.14 2.96
CA LEU A 266 8.65 2.41 3.65
C LEU A 266 7.27 2.91 4.11
N ILE A 267 7.10 3.06 5.43
CA ILE A 267 5.87 3.52 6.08
C ILE A 267 6.25 4.67 7.02
N ASN A 268 5.66 5.86 6.84
CA ASN A 268 5.96 7.05 7.67
C ASN A 268 7.46 7.37 7.81
N GLY A 269 8.27 7.09 6.78
CA GLY A 269 9.71 7.33 6.79
C GLY A 269 10.57 6.24 7.45
N GLY A 270 9.95 5.20 8.03
CA GLY A 270 10.64 4.02 8.56
C GLY A 270 10.48 2.81 7.63
N ILE A 271 11.51 1.96 7.54
CA ILE A 271 11.44 0.71 6.78
C ILE A 271 10.91 -0.40 7.67
N VAL A 272 9.81 -1.02 7.24
CA VAL A 272 9.26 -2.27 7.77
C VAL A 272 9.42 -3.33 6.70
N ASP A 273 10.06 -4.44 7.04
CA ASP A 273 10.26 -5.56 6.12
C ASP A 273 9.11 -6.56 6.27
N LEU A 274 8.34 -6.79 5.20
CA LEU A 274 7.41 -7.91 5.11
C LEU A 274 8.19 -9.17 4.71
N ILE A 275 8.13 -10.17 5.58
CA ILE A 275 8.92 -11.40 5.48
C ILE A 275 7.95 -12.55 5.28
N VAL A 276 8.14 -13.31 4.19
CA VAL A 276 7.34 -14.50 3.89
C VAL A 276 8.25 -15.67 3.55
N ALA A 277 7.96 -16.85 4.10
CA ALA A 277 8.60 -18.10 3.67
C ALA A 277 7.56 -19.21 3.54
N LEU A 278 7.72 -20.04 2.49
CA LEU A 278 6.77 -21.07 2.12
C LEU A 278 7.40 -22.46 2.21
N ASN A 279 6.68 -23.38 2.86
CA ASN A 279 7.01 -24.80 3.03
C ASN A 279 8.43 -25.06 3.56
N CYS A 280 9.00 -24.09 4.26
CA CYS A 280 10.32 -24.19 4.86
C CYS A 280 10.25 -23.95 6.37
N PRO A 281 10.82 -24.85 7.19
CA PRO A 281 11.04 -24.57 8.59
C PRO A 281 11.97 -23.37 8.76
N ILE A 282 11.51 -22.36 9.51
CA ILE A 282 12.32 -21.23 9.94
C ILE A 282 12.79 -21.48 11.37
N SER A 283 14.11 -21.35 11.58
CA SER A 283 14.72 -21.29 12.90
C SER A 283 14.89 -19.82 13.30
N ILE A 284 14.63 -19.51 14.56
CA ILE A 284 14.90 -18.19 15.15
C ILE A 284 16.06 -18.38 16.13
N GLU A 285 17.21 -17.79 15.79
CA GLU A 285 18.49 -17.94 16.49
C GLU A 285 18.99 -16.63 17.09
#